data_AF-A0A951JZN6-F1
#
_entry.id   AF-A0A951JZN6-F1
#
_cell.length_a   1.000
_cell.length_b   1.000
_cell.length_c   1.000
_cell.angle_alpha   90.00
_cell.angle_beta   90.00
_cell.angle_gamma   90.00
#
_symmetry.space_group_name_H-M   'P 1'
#
loop_
_entity.id
_entity.type
_entity.pdbx_description
1 polymer ?
#
loop_
_entity_poly.entity_id
_entity_poly.type
_entity_poly.pdbx_seq_one_letter_code
_entity_poly.pdbx_strand_id
1 'polypeptide(L)'
;MTLDAHDLSYRARALAQTHPLTPLAKRFIDRAVGEQRTSQPLPEIGIWAGAALIVGYCLRRVEEDDAGLVLQAVPGAGYDLDALDAEVTDIAANVRTDAAGDYLLGDEDRTVAALDRLVHSEVDKRLEHWRDSVDDKAWAELEEYLTWWVVKGYALRVGERRLGLVEAFGQAAAS
;
A
#
# COMPACT_ATOMS: atom_id res chain seq x y z
N MET A 1 15.86 15.28 -8.42
CA MET A 1 16.06 14.17 -9.37
C MET A 1 15.00 13.16 -9.02
N THR A 2 14.06 12.91 -9.93
CA THR A 2 12.95 11.98 -9.73
C THR A 2 13.49 10.57 -9.52
N LEU A 3 13.02 9.88 -8.49
CA LEU A 3 13.46 8.50 -8.19
C LEU A 3 13.01 7.53 -9.27
N ASP A 4 13.81 6.49 -9.54
CA ASP A 4 13.40 5.37 -10.39
C ASP A 4 12.61 4.30 -9.59
N ALA A 5 12.08 3.28 -10.27
CA ALA A 5 11.29 2.22 -9.65
C ALA A 5 12.09 1.39 -8.61
N HIS A 6 13.39 1.22 -8.81
CA HIS A 6 14.25 0.51 -7.88
C HIS A 6 14.42 1.32 -6.59
N ASP A 7 14.73 2.61 -6.72
CA ASP A 7 14.89 3.52 -5.58
C ASP A 7 13.58 3.70 -4.80
N LEU A 8 12.44 3.81 -5.49
CA LEU A 8 11.12 3.88 -4.88
C LEU A 8 10.84 2.64 -4.04
N SER A 9 10.96 1.44 -4.62
CA SER A 9 10.71 0.18 -3.91
C SER A 9 11.71 -0.09 -2.78
N TYR A 10 12.97 0.31 -2.93
CA TYR A 10 13.96 0.25 -1.85
C TYR A 10 13.59 1.15 -0.67
N ARG A 11 13.30 2.42 -0.94
CA ARG A 11 12.93 3.40 0.10
C ARG A 11 11.60 3.05 0.76
N ALA A 12 10.61 2.56 0.01
CA ALA A 12 9.33 2.13 0.56
C ALA A 12 9.50 1.02 1.59
N ARG A 13 10.35 0.02 1.31
CA ARG A 13 10.66 -1.06 2.27
C ARG A 13 11.41 -0.55 3.50
N ALA A 14 12.36 0.36 3.31
CA ALA A 14 13.08 0.98 4.42
C ALA A 14 12.13 1.80 5.31
N LEU A 15 11.25 2.60 4.69
CA LEU A 15 10.24 3.41 5.36
C LEU A 15 9.24 2.53 6.12
N ALA A 16 8.83 1.40 5.54
CA ALA A 16 7.93 0.44 6.20
C ALA A 16 8.47 -0.07 7.55
N GLN A 17 9.81 -0.15 7.73
CA GLN A 17 10.41 -0.57 9.01
C GLN A 17 10.15 0.41 10.16
N THR A 18 9.82 1.67 9.87
CA THR A 18 9.54 2.69 10.88
C THR A 18 8.05 2.83 11.19
N HIS A 19 7.19 2.01 10.58
CA HIS A 19 5.72 2.06 10.70
C HIS A 19 5.13 3.48 10.61
N PRO A 20 5.39 4.22 9.51
CA PRO A 20 5.07 5.63 9.41
C PRO A 20 3.62 5.77 8.91
N LEU A 21 2.70 5.28 9.73
CA LEU A 21 1.27 5.25 9.45
C LEU A 21 0.60 6.47 10.08
N THR A 22 -0.41 7.03 9.43
CA THR A 22 -1.34 7.89 10.17
C THR A 22 -2.09 7.05 11.23
N PRO A 23 -2.71 7.70 12.24
CA PRO A 23 -3.58 6.99 13.18
C PRO A 23 -4.73 6.23 12.48
N LEU A 24 -5.23 6.74 11.36
CA LEU A 24 -6.31 6.11 10.59
C LEU A 24 -5.81 4.88 9.83
N ALA A 25 -4.73 5.01 9.06
CA ALA A 25 -4.11 3.90 8.35
C ALA A 25 -3.74 2.78 9.33
N LYS A 26 -3.25 3.11 10.52
CA LYS A 26 -3.00 2.12 11.58
C LYS A 26 -4.27 1.35 11.96
N ARG A 27 -5.39 2.04 12.24
CA ARG A 27 -6.66 1.37 12.59
C ARG A 27 -7.19 0.50 11.47
N PHE A 28 -7.07 0.99 10.23
CA PHE A 28 -7.45 0.24 9.04
C PHE A 28 -6.67 -1.08 8.94
N ILE A 29 -5.34 -0.99 9.07
CA ILE A 29 -4.43 -2.15 9.03
C ILE A 29 -4.74 -3.12 10.18
N ASP A 30 -4.91 -2.62 11.40
CA ASP A 30 -5.20 -3.45 12.57
C ASP A 30 -6.52 -4.23 12.37
N ARG A 31 -7.56 -3.59 11.79
CA ARG A 31 -8.83 -4.27 11.45
C ARG A 31 -8.63 -5.32 10.36
N ALA A 32 -8.01 -4.94 9.23
CA ALA A 32 -7.79 -5.83 8.10
C ALA A 32 -6.98 -7.07 8.51
N VAL A 33 -5.88 -6.89 9.26
CA VAL A 33 -5.08 -8.00 9.79
C VAL A 33 -5.89 -8.85 10.77
N GLY A 34 -6.69 -8.24 11.64
CA GLY A 34 -7.57 -8.95 12.57
C GLY A 34 -8.55 -9.88 11.85
N GLU A 35 -9.18 -9.41 10.78
CA GLU A 35 -10.09 -10.20 9.93
C GLU A 35 -9.36 -11.30 9.16
N GLN A 36 -8.19 -11.01 8.59
CA GLN A 36 -7.42 -12.02 7.85
C GLN A 36 -6.90 -13.13 8.76
N ARG A 37 -6.49 -12.82 9.99
CA ARG A 37 -6.01 -13.84 10.95
C ARG A 37 -7.05 -14.87 11.33
N THR A 38 -8.34 -14.56 11.21
CA THR A 38 -9.44 -15.47 11.54
C THR A 38 -10.11 -16.10 10.33
N SER A 39 -9.96 -15.50 9.15
CA SER A 39 -10.57 -15.98 7.90
C SER A 39 -9.63 -16.82 7.03
N GLN A 40 -8.31 -16.70 7.21
CA GLN A 40 -7.32 -17.44 6.42
C GLN A 40 -7.06 -18.84 6.99
N PRO A 41 -6.66 -19.82 6.15
CA PRO A 41 -6.31 -21.17 6.60
C PRO A 41 -5.16 -21.20 7.62
N LEU A 42 -4.24 -20.24 7.52
CA LEU A 42 -3.11 -20.05 8.43
C LEU A 42 -3.07 -18.60 8.92
N PRO A 43 -3.01 -18.34 10.25
CA PRO A 43 -2.93 -16.98 10.78
C PRO A 43 -1.76 -16.15 10.25
N GLU A 44 -0.66 -16.79 9.88
CA GLU A 44 0.54 -16.19 9.28
C GLU A 44 0.22 -15.45 7.99
N ILE A 45 -0.73 -15.94 7.18
CA ILE A 45 -1.18 -15.29 5.94
C ILE A 45 -1.74 -13.91 6.24
N GLY A 46 -2.46 -13.74 7.36
CA GLY A 46 -2.94 -12.43 7.81
C GLY A 46 -1.82 -11.48 8.23
N ILE A 47 -0.73 -11.99 8.82
CA ILE A 47 0.46 -11.20 9.13
C ILE A 47 1.16 -10.76 7.84
N TRP A 48 1.22 -11.65 6.85
CA TRP A 48 1.81 -11.37 5.55
C TRP A 48 1.06 -10.28 4.80
N ALA A 49 -0.28 -10.34 4.80
CA ALA A 49 -1.15 -9.30 4.28
C ALA A 49 -0.88 -7.93 4.93
N GLY A 50 -0.77 -7.90 6.26
CA GLY A 50 -0.46 -6.65 6.99
C GLY A 50 0.87 -6.02 6.56
N ALA A 51 1.92 -6.83 6.45
CA ALA A 51 3.22 -6.35 5.99
C ALA A 51 3.21 -5.90 4.51
N ALA A 52 2.53 -6.64 3.63
CA ALA A 52 2.34 -6.28 2.23
C ALA A 52 1.59 -4.95 2.09
N LEU A 53 0.54 -4.75 2.88
CA LEU A 53 -0.21 -3.49 2.94
C LEU A 53 0.69 -2.32 3.37
N ILE A 54 1.49 -2.49 4.43
CA ILE A 54 2.37 -1.42 4.91
C ILE A 54 3.39 -1.01 3.84
N VAL A 55 4.00 -1.96 3.10
CA VAL A 55 4.98 -1.59 2.06
C VAL A 55 4.33 -0.84 0.89
N GLY A 56 3.12 -1.23 0.47
CA GLY A 56 2.37 -0.51 -0.55
C GLY A 56 1.99 0.91 -0.10
N TYR A 57 1.55 1.05 1.16
CA TYR A 57 1.28 2.36 1.76
C TYR A 57 2.52 3.26 1.76
N CYS A 58 3.67 2.69 2.10
CA CYS A 58 4.94 3.39 2.10
C CYS A 58 5.43 3.76 0.69
N LEU A 59 5.09 3.00 -0.34
CA LEU A 59 5.41 3.39 -1.72
C LEU A 59 4.76 4.73 -2.07
N ARG A 60 3.44 4.87 -1.83
CA ARG A 60 2.75 6.13 -2.11
C ARG A 60 3.32 7.29 -1.31
N ARG A 61 3.72 7.05 -0.05
CA ARG A 61 4.40 8.06 0.76
C ARG A 61 5.75 8.50 0.20
N VAL A 62 6.55 7.56 -0.31
CA VAL A 62 7.83 7.90 -0.94
C VAL A 62 7.62 8.68 -2.24
N GLU A 63 6.57 8.38 -3.01
CA GLU A 63 6.20 9.20 -4.18
C GLU A 63 5.77 10.61 -3.78
N GLU A 64 4.99 10.75 -2.69
CA GLU A 64 4.63 12.05 -2.13
C GLU A 64 5.89 12.85 -1.77
N ASP A 65 6.84 12.24 -1.07
CA ASP A 65 8.11 12.86 -0.71
C ASP A 65 8.97 13.22 -1.96
N ASP A 66 9.02 12.35 -2.98
CA ASP A 66 9.71 12.59 -4.27
C ASP A 66 9.09 13.77 -5.03
N ALA A 67 7.77 13.93 -4.92
CA ALA A 67 7.01 15.06 -5.46
C ALA A 67 7.07 16.33 -4.58
N GLY A 68 7.75 16.29 -3.43
CA GLY A 68 7.84 17.41 -2.49
C GLY A 68 6.55 17.68 -1.70
N LEU A 69 5.66 16.69 -1.59
CA LEU A 69 4.42 16.76 -0.82
C LEU A 69 4.66 16.23 0.60
N VAL A 70 4.42 17.06 1.61
CA VAL A 70 4.43 16.62 3.01
C VAL A 70 2.99 16.53 3.51
N LEU A 71 2.37 15.36 3.38
CA LEU A 71 0.97 15.17 3.78
C LEU A 71 0.85 14.63 5.22
N GLN A 72 0.05 15.30 6.05
CA GLN A 72 -0.19 14.96 7.46
C GLN A 72 -1.67 14.65 7.70
N ALA A 73 -1.97 13.86 8.73
CA ALA A 73 -3.34 13.56 9.12
C ALA A 73 -4.07 14.82 9.61
N VAL A 74 -5.30 15.02 9.17
CA VAL A 74 -6.15 16.14 9.59
C VAL A 74 -6.69 15.88 11.01
N PRO A 75 -6.38 16.70 12.02
CA PRO A 75 -6.86 16.50 13.38
C PRO A 75 -8.39 16.61 13.46
N GLY A 76 -9.03 15.63 14.11
CA GLY A 76 -10.47 15.68 14.37
C GLY A 76 -11.36 15.39 13.16
N ALA A 77 -10.79 15.04 12.00
CA ALA A 77 -11.57 14.50 10.89
C ALA A 77 -12.34 13.26 11.37
N GLY A 78 -13.66 13.28 11.24
CA GLY A 78 -14.47 12.08 11.43
C GLY A 78 -14.15 11.09 10.33
N TYR A 79 -13.86 9.85 10.68
CA TYR A 79 -13.59 8.79 9.71
C TYR A 79 -14.56 7.64 9.92
N ASP A 80 -15.15 7.23 8.81
CA ASP A 80 -15.88 5.99 8.68
C ASP A 80 -14.92 4.97 8.05
N LEU A 81 -14.56 3.94 8.82
CA LEU A 81 -13.64 2.90 8.35
C LEU A 81 -14.28 2.04 7.26
N ASP A 82 -15.60 1.92 7.21
CA ASP A 82 -16.30 1.15 6.17
C ASP A 82 -16.31 1.93 4.86
N ALA A 83 -16.58 3.24 4.92
CA ALA A 83 -16.44 4.12 3.76
C ALA A 83 -15.00 4.13 3.23
N LEU A 84 -14.00 4.19 4.13
CA LEU A 84 -12.59 4.10 3.73
C LEU A 84 -12.27 2.75 3.07
N ASP A 85 -12.78 1.63 3.58
CA ASP A 85 -12.51 0.32 2.97
C ASP A 85 -13.17 0.15 1.61
N ALA A 86 -14.38 0.68 1.42
CA ALA A 86 -15.05 0.71 0.13
C ALA A 86 -14.23 1.53 -0.89
N GLU A 87 -13.83 2.75 -0.53
CA GLU A 87 -13.01 3.63 -1.37
C GLU A 87 -11.66 2.98 -1.72
N VAL A 88 -10.96 2.45 -0.72
CA VAL A 88 -9.63 1.83 -0.91
C VAL A 88 -9.72 0.57 -1.76
N THR A 89 -10.78 -0.21 -1.62
CA THR A 89 -11.03 -1.40 -2.44
C THR A 89 -11.31 -1.02 -3.90
N ASP A 90 -12.12 0.02 -4.14
CA ASP A 90 -12.40 0.52 -5.48
C ASP A 90 -11.14 1.09 -6.15
N ILE A 91 -10.37 1.91 -5.44
CA ILE A 91 -9.07 2.42 -5.92
C ILE A 91 -8.13 1.25 -6.27
N ALA A 92 -8.00 0.26 -5.37
CA ALA A 92 -7.09 -0.87 -5.58
C ALA A 92 -7.47 -1.70 -6.81
N ALA A 93 -8.76 -1.88 -7.07
CA ALA A 93 -9.24 -2.55 -8.26
C ALA A 93 -8.87 -1.76 -9.53
N ASN A 94 -9.00 -0.44 -9.50
CA ASN A 94 -8.70 0.43 -10.66
C ASN A 94 -7.20 0.61 -10.94
N VAL A 95 -6.35 0.62 -9.91
CA VAL A 95 -4.87 0.72 -10.04
C VAL A 95 -4.29 -0.44 -10.87
N ARG A 96 -5.00 -1.57 -10.98
CA ARG A 96 -4.57 -2.73 -11.78
C ARG A 96 -5.17 -2.76 -13.19
N THR A 97 -5.77 -1.67 -13.64
CA THR A 97 -6.41 -1.56 -14.96
C THR A 97 -5.82 -0.38 -15.74
N ASP A 98 -6.13 -0.28 -17.03
CA ASP A 98 -5.75 0.86 -17.88
C ASP A 98 -6.31 2.22 -17.40
N ALA A 99 -7.12 2.25 -16.33
CA ALA A 99 -7.64 3.46 -15.68
C ALA A 99 -6.83 3.90 -14.44
N ALA A 100 -5.62 3.36 -14.24
CA ALA A 100 -4.81 3.65 -13.06
C ALA A 100 -4.41 5.13 -12.93
N GLY A 101 -4.30 5.87 -14.04
CA GLY A 101 -3.74 7.22 -14.11
C GLY A 101 -4.28 8.22 -13.08
N ASP A 102 -5.58 8.17 -12.76
CA ASP A 102 -6.22 9.09 -11.78
C ASP A 102 -5.84 8.81 -10.32
N TYR A 103 -5.17 7.69 -10.06
CA TYR A 103 -4.74 7.24 -8.74
C TYR A 103 -3.21 7.31 -8.58
N LEU A 104 -2.47 7.35 -9.68
CA LEU A 104 -1.01 7.41 -9.67
C LEU A 104 -0.53 8.85 -9.50
N LEU A 105 0.55 9.04 -8.73
CA LEU A 105 1.18 10.37 -8.56
C LEU A 105 2.34 10.53 -9.53
N GLY A 106 3.04 9.43 -9.81
CA GLY A 106 4.13 9.37 -10.77
C GLY A 106 3.68 8.91 -12.16
N ASP A 107 4.70 8.78 -13.01
CA ASP A 107 4.61 8.02 -14.26
C ASP A 107 4.12 6.58 -13.99
N GLU A 108 3.18 6.11 -14.82
CA GLU A 108 2.49 4.82 -14.61
C GLU A 108 3.46 3.64 -14.67
N ASP A 109 4.28 3.57 -15.71
CA ASP A 109 5.27 2.50 -15.89
C ASP A 109 6.21 2.43 -14.69
N ARG A 110 6.64 3.60 -14.18
CA ARG A 110 7.49 3.68 -12.99
C ARG A 110 6.81 3.16 -11.74
N THR A 111 5.57 3.58 -11.47
CA THR A 111 4.86 3.19 -10.25
C THR A 111 4.48 1.71 -10.28
N VAL A 112 3.99 1.20 -11.42
CA VAL A 112 3.70 -0.22 -11.62
C VAL A 112 4.97 -1.06 -11.44
N ALA A 113 6.08 -0.68 -12.07
CA ALA A 113 7.34 -1.40 -11.88
C ALA A 113 7.85 -1.38 -10.42
N ALA A 114 7.57 -0.33 -9.65
CA ALA A 114 7.89 -0.29 -8.23
C ALA A 114 6.98 -1.22 -7.40
N LEU A 115 5.68 -1.27 -7.72
CA LEU A 115 4.72 -2.20 -7.11
C LEU A 115 5.12 -3.65 -7.38
N ASP A 116 5.43 -4.02 -8.62
CA ASP A 116 5.84 -5.37 -9.00
C ASP A 116 7.09 -5.82 -8.22
N ARG A 117 8.07 -4.93 -8.05
CA ARG A 117 9.26 -5.19 -7.25
C ARG A 117 8.93 -5.43 -5.78
N LEU A 118 7.96 -4.69 -5.22
CA LEU A 118 7.51 -4.91 -3.85
C LEU A 118 6.80 -6.25 -3.72
N VAL A 119 5.86 -6.56 -4.62
CA VAL A 119 5.14 -7.84 -4.66
C VAL A 119 6.13 -9.00 -4.72
N HIS A 120 7.05 -9.00 -5.68
CA HIS A 120 8.06 -10.04 -5.83
C HIS A 120 8.90 -10.19 -4.56
N SER A 121 9.33 -9.08 -3.96
CA SER A 121 10.08 -9.11 -2.70
C SER A 121 9.26 -9.67 -1.54
N GLU A 122 7.94 -9.43 -1.48
CA GLU A 122 7.09 -9.95 -0.41
C GLU A 122 6.78 -11.44 -0.61
N VAL A 123 6.62 -11.89 -1.86
CA VAL A 123 6.47 -13.31 -2.24
C VAL A 123 7.74 -14.08 -1.90
N ASP A 124 8.91 -13.64 -2.39
CA ASP A 124 10.19 -14.32 -2.18
C ASP A 124 10.50 -14.50 -0.69
N LYS A 125 10.40 -13.42 0.11
CA LYS A 125 10.68 -13.48 1.56
C LYS A 125 9.87 -14.53 2.32
N ARG A 126 8.68 -14.88 1.83
CA ARG A 126 7.73 -15.75 2.55
C ARG A 126 7.67 -17.15 1.99
N LEU A 127 7.87 -17.29 0.69
CA LEU A 127 7.60 -18.54 -0.02
C LEU A 127 8.86 -19.20 -0.57
N GLU A 128 10.02 -18.52 -0.58
CA GLU A 128 11.25 -19.10 -1.13
C GLU A 128 11.60 -20.44 -0.48
N HIS A 129 11.41 -20.58 0.84
CA HIS A 129 11.65 -21.84 1.55
C HIS A 129 10.63 -22.95 1.23
N TRP A 130 9.51 -22.62 0.56
CA TRP A 130 8.43 -23.55 0.20
C TRP A 130 8.34 -23.78 -1.30
N ARG A 131 9.28 -23.22 -2.08
CA ARG A 131 9.25 -23.27 -3.55
C ARG A 131 9.19 -24.69 -4.10
N ASP A 132 9.86 -25.64 -3.45
CA ASP A 132 9.85 -27.06 -3.85
C ASP A 132 8.67 -27.85 -3.26
N SER A 133 7.88 -27.23 -2.37
CA SER A 133 6.79 -27.87 -1.61
C SER A 133 5.38 -27.40 -2.01
N VAL A 134 5.29 -26.31 -2.79
CA VAL A 134 4.03 -25.69 -3.22
C VAL A 134 3.93 -25.83 -4.73
N ASP A 135 2.75 -26.21 -5.23
CA ASP A 135 2.53 -26.30 -6.67
C ASP A 135 2.35 -24.90 -7.31
N ASP A 136 2.50 -24.83 -8.63
CA ASP A 136 2.41 -23.57 -9.39
C ASP A 136 1.08 -22.83 -9.16
N LYS A 137 0.00 -23.58 -8.88
CA LYS A 137 -1.33 -23.01 -8.65
C LYS A 137 -1.38 -22.28 -7.31
N ALA A 138 -0.99 -22.94 -6.23
CA ALA A 138 -0.96 -22.35 -4.91
C ALA A 138 0.07 -21.20 -4.84
N TRP A 139 1.17 -21.29 -5.59
CA TRP A 139 2.09 -20.17 -5.75
C TRP A 139 1.40 -18.95 -6.37
N ALA A 140 0.71 -19.13 -7.51
CA ALA A 140 0.00 -18.05 -8.17
C ALA A 140 -1.11 -17.44 -7.31
N GLU A 141 -1.87 -18.25 -6.56
CA GLU A 141 -2.89 -17.77 -5.63
C GLU A 141 -2.29 -16.90 -4.51
N LEU A 142 -1.12 -17.28 -3.97
CA LEU A 142 -0.44 -16.50 -2.94
C LEU A 142 0.19 -15.21 -3.51
N GLU A 143 0.74 -15.27 -4.71
CA GLU A 143 1.25 -14.10 -5.42
C GLU A 143 0.13 -13.10 -5.71
N GLU A 144 -1.02 -13.56 -6.18
CA GLU A 144 -2.20 -12.72 -6.39
C GLU A 144 -2.72 -12.13 -5.06
N TYR A 145 -2.75 -12.93 -4.00
CA TYR A 145 -3.14 -12.48 -2.67
C TYR A 145 -2.22 -11.37 -2.15
N LEU A 146 -0.89 -11.56 -2.22
CA LEU A 146 0.07 -10.55 -1.78
C LEU A 146 0.05 -9.31 -2.67
N THR A 147 -0.12 -9.49 -3.98
CA THR A 147 -0.33 -8.39 -4.94
C THR A 147 -1.50 -7.52 -4.51
N TRP A 148 -2.65 -8.14 -4.21
CA TRP A 148 -3.83 -7.42 -3.73
C TRP A 148 -3.52 -6.57 -2.51
N TRP A 149 -2.82 -7.12 -1.51
CA TRP A 149 -2.52 -6.37 -0.29
C TRP A 149 -1.49 -5.25 -0.50
N VAL A 150 -0.47 -5.42 -1.34
CA VAL A 150 0.45 -4.34 -1.71
C VAL A 150 -0.31 -3.21 -2.40
N VAL A 151 -1.11 -3.52 -3.41
CA VAL A 151 -1.89 -2.50 -4.14
C VAL A 151 -2.92 -1.83 -3.21
N LYS A 152 -3.60 -2.60 -2.35
CA LYS A 152 -4.55 -2.07 -1.37
C LYS A 152 -3.86 -1.13 -0.36
N GLY A 153 -2.62 -1.38 0.00
CA GLY A 153 -1.82 -0.47 0.80
C GLY A 153 -1.50 0.85 0.10
N TYR A 154 -1.12 0.79 -1.17
CA TYR A 154 -0.92 1.99 -1.99
C TYR A 154 -2.22 2.80 -2.10
N ALA A 155 -3.32 2.11 -2.41
CA ALA A 155 -4.67 2.66 -2.49
C ALA A 155 -5.13 3.31 -1.17
N LEU A 156 -4.76 2.74 -0.01
CA LEU A 156 -5.09 3.30 1.30
C LEU A 156 -4.63 4.75 1.42
N ARG A 157 -3.39 5.04 1.04
CA ARG A 157 -2.86 6.41 1.10
C ARG A 157 -3.55 7.36 0.10
N VAL A 158 -3.93 6.85 -1.07
CA VAL A 158 -4.73 7.61 -2.05
C VAL A 158 -6.12 7.93 -1.50
N GLY A 159 -6.78 6.96 -0.88
CA GLY A 159 -8.10 7.11 -0.25
C GLY A 159 -8.10 8.11 0.90
N GLU A 160 -7.06 8.08 1.76
CA GLU A 160 -6.88 9.09 2.81
C GLU A 160 -6.89 10.52 2.23
N ARG A 161 -6.24 10.73 1.08
CA ARG A 161 -6.18 12.04 0.42
C ARG A 161 -7.51 12.43 -0.21
N ARG A 162 -8.17 11.51 -0.92
CA ARG A 162 -9.46 11.78 -1.59
C ARG A 162 -10.57 12.12 -0.61
N LEU A 163 -10.57 11.48 0.55
CA LEU A 163 -11.52 11.72 1.63
C LEU A 163 -11.15 12.94 2.52
N GLY A 164 -10.07 13.67 2.20
CA GLY A 164 -9.64 14.83 2.97
C GLY A 164 -9.14 14.50 4.38
N LEU A 165 -8.67 13.27 4.60
CA LEU A 165 -8.17 12.78 5.88
C LEU A 165 -6.67 13.06 6.07
N VAL A 166 -6.00 13.42 4.98
CA VAL A 166 -4.63 13.96 4.99
C VAL A 166 -4.55 15.23 4.14
N GLU A 167 -3.75 16.20 4.58
CA GLU A 167 -3.56 17.48 3.89
C GLU A 167 -2.08 17.87 3.82
N ALA A 168 -1.73 18.73 2.87
CA ALA A 168 -0.38 19.23 2.72
C ALA A 168 -0.02 20.18 3.88
N PHE A 169 1.00 19.82 4.63
CA PHE A 169 1.55 20.64 5.69
C PHE A 169 2.44 21.73 5.07
N GLY A 170 2.06 23.01 5.24
CA GLY A 170 2.96 24.13 5.00
C GLY A 170 3.02 24.72 3.58
N GLN A 171 1.88 24.91 2.91
CA GLN A 171 1.72 26.12 2.08
C GLN A 171 1.08 27.20 2.95
N ALA A 172 1.92 27.95 3.67
CA ALA A 172 1.51 29.27 4.13
C ALA A 172 1.08 30.08 2.90
N ALA A 173 -0.07 30.74 3.04
CA ALA A 173 -0.63 31.68 2.07
C ALA A 173 0.45 32.46 1.30
N ALA A 174 0.55 32.19 0.00
CA ALA A 174 1.15 33.10 -0.96
C ALA A 174 0.11 33.33 -2.06
N SER A 175 -0.91 34.14 -1.75
CA SER A 175 -1.75 34.94 -2.66
C SER A 175 -2.69 35.80 -1.81
#